data_AF-A0A937FUB3-F1
#
_entry.id   AF-A0A937FUB3-F1
#
_cell.length_a   1.000
_cell.length_b   1.000
_cell.length_c   1.000
_cell.angle_alpha   90.00
_cell.angle_beta   90.00
_cell.angle_gamma   90.00
#
_symmetry.space_group_name_H-M   'P 1'
#
loop_
_entity.id
_entity.type
_entity.pdbx_description
1 polymer ?
#
loop_
_entity_poly.entity_id
_entity_poly.type
_entity_poly.pdbx_seq_one_letter_code
_entity_poly.pdbx_strand_id
1 'polypeptide(L)'
;MFYIVYPDRTSLLVWLIALGEETLLFKRVLNIHGKEKTRQSILLFLNALQRKIVERKIRKTSPNANLIEGIQKWAVNTYNKMGKTIRVSIDNKTLERLREVTGSEQVRESVRLLKRYIGMHGKQVDSDKATRLYNAIVQAKKKKKITQADPYFKYVQEVSESLKSYGCHMGTEPLKISATALQGLQGVLGLEGLEPGTSAGEDLHQDTRIISSVDLMGLEFETLGFTGKWLDFIGDPTPGFSVLIYGAPKFGKSYLAVEFAGYLAANHGRVLYLTKEEGIGHTIQDKVREKGVAHPNLLIASGYIPGDLSGYDFIFLDSITKLKLSPDDLLRMKEENPGVSFVYISQVTQDGRARGSKEFEHDVDVIIHVPEKGYAIQNGRFNQGGEMEIFEP
;
A
#
# COMPACT_ATOMS: atom_id res chain seq x y z
N MET A 1 46.98 -4.17 0.71
CA MET A 1 45.71 -4.63 1.28
C MET A 1 44.88 -3.39 1.60
N PHE A 2 44.02 -2.97 0.68
CA PHE A 2 43.10 -1.83 0.88
C PHE A 2 41.69 -2.30 0.50
N TYR A 3 40.85 -2.46 1.51
CA TYR A 3 39.45 -2.81 1.37
C TYR A 3 38.70 -1.61 0.76
N ILE A 4 38.13 -1.80 -0.43
CA ILE A 4 37.11 -0.90 -0.97
C ILE A 4 35.79 -1.34 -0.33
N VAL A 5 35.34 -0.59 0.67
CA VAL A 5 34.01 -0.73 1.26
C VAL A 5 33.00 -0.20 0.25
N TYR A 6 32.23 -1.10 -0.37
CA TYR A 6 31.06 -0.73 -1.17
C TYR A 6 29.93 -0.29 -0.24
N PRO A 7 29.23 0.83 -0.52
CA PRO A 7 28.01 1.17 0.20
C PRO A 7 26.88 0.21 -0.19
N ASP A 8 26.04 -0.06 0.79
CA ASP A 8 24.97 -1.05 0.85
C ASP A 8 24.03 -1.09 -0.38
N ARG A 9 23.68 -2.31 -0.84
CA ARG A 9 22.97 -2.58 -2.11
C ARG A 9 21.49 -2.16 -2.11
N THR A 10 20.93 -1.77 -0.97
CA THR A 10 19.59 -1.17 -0.86
C THR A 10 19.55 0.29 -1.32
N SER A 11 20.69 0.97 -1.38
CA SER A 11 20.81 2.38 -1.80
C SER A 11 20.57 2.59 -3.30
N LEU A 12 20.86 1.57 -4.13
CA LEU A 12 20.80 1.67 -5.59
C LEU A 12 19.37 1.49 -6.14
N LEU A 13 18.53 0.72 -5.46
CA LEU A 13 17.11 0.53 -5.83
C LEU A 13 16.27 1.79 -5.56
N VAL A 14 16.56 2.53 -4.49
CA VAL A 14 15.97 3.85 -4.23
C VAL A 14 16.39 4.87 -5.29
N TRP A 15 17.59 4.73 -5.85
CA TRP A 15 18.09 5.55 -6.95
C TRP A 15 17.49 5.19 -8.32
N LEU A 16 17.11 3.93 -8.55
CA LEU A 16 16.62 3.47 -9.85
C LEU A 16 15.11 3.68 -10.06
N ILE A 17 14.33 3.75 -8.98
CA ILE A 17 12.86 3.89 -9.02
C ILE A 17 12.42 5.36 -8.86
N ALA A 18 13.28 6.22 -8.32
CA ALA A 18 13.10 7.66 -8.39
C ALA A 18 13.44 8.16 -9.80
N LEU A 19 12.47 8.11 -10.73
CA LEU A 19 12.38 9.16 -11.74
C LEU A 19 12.40 10.49 -10.96
N GLY A 20 13.55 11.17 -10.94
CA GLY A 20 13.78 12.27 -10.02
C GLY A 20 12.62 13.25 -10.10
N GLU A 21 11.93 13.48 -8.99
CA GLU A 21 10.82 14.45 -8.93
C GLU A 21 11.25 15.84 -9.46
N GLU A 22 12.56 16.10 -9.39
CA GLU A 22 13.27 17.22 -10.02
C GLU A 22 13.28 17.18 -11.56
N THR A 23 13.53 16.03 -12.19
CA THR A 23 13.53 15.91 -13.66
C THR A 23 12.12 16.03 -14.24
N LEU A 24 11.10 15.58 -13.51
CA LEU A 24 9.69 15.85 -13.83
C LEU A 24 9.35 17.35 -13.74
N LEU A 25 9.86 18.03 -12.71
CA LEU A 25 9.74 19.49 -12.59
C LEU A 25 10.41 20.20 -13.77
N PHE A 26 11.64 19.80 -14.13
CA PHE A 26 12.38 20.39 -15.24
C PHE A 26 11.68 20.18 -16.59
N LYS A 27 11.16 18.97 -16.85
CA LYS A 27 10.32 18.69 -18.03
C LYS A 27 9.07 19.57 -18.06
N ARG A 28 8.44 19.81 -16.90
CA ARG A 28 7.27 20.70 -16.79
C ARG A 28 7.62 22.15 -17.12
N VAL A 29 8.76 22.63 -16.65
CA VAL A 29 9.26 23.99 -16.93
C VAL A 29 9.59 24.17 -18.41
N LEU A 30 10.30 23.20 -19.03
CA LEU A 30 10.59 23.20 -20.46
C LEU A 30 9.31 23.20 -21.31
N ASN A 31 8.25 22.51 -20.87
CA ASN A 31 6.96 22.50 -21.57
C ASN A 31 6.16 23.80 -21.43
N ILE A 32 6.42 24.58 -20.39
CA ILE A 32 5.80 25.90 -20.17
C ILE A 32 6.52 26.97 -20.98
N HIS A 33 7.81 26.80 -21.24
CA HIS A 33 8.62 27.72 -22.04
C HIS A 33 8.00 27.97 -23.42
N GLY A 34 7.80 29.24 -23.78
CA GLY A 34 7.25 29.65 -25.08
C GLY A 34 5.73 29.54 -25.21
N LYS A 35 5.00 29.18 -24.14
CA LYS A 35 3.53 29.16 -24.13
C LYS A 35 2.95 30.35 -23.37
N GLU A 36 1.75 30.76 -23.77
CA GLU A 36 0.95 31.74 -23.03
C GLU A 36 0.32 31.07 -21.82
N LYS A 37 0.50 31.66 -20.64
CA LYS A 37 -0.04 31.13 -19.38
C LYS A 37 -0.82 32.18 -18.63
N THR A 38 -1.87 31.72 -17.98
CA THR A 38 -2.69 32.50 -17.05
C THR A 38 -2.02 32.57 -15.68
N ARG A 39 -2.36 33.59 -14.91
CA ARG A 39 -1.91 33.76 -13.52
C ARG A 39 -2.19 32.54 -12.64
N GLN A 40 -3.38 31.93 -12.80
CA GLN A 40 -3.76 30.71 -12.09
C GLN A 40 -2.84 29.53 -12.41
N SER A 41 -2.42 29.36 -13.68
CA SER A 41 -1.53 28.27 -14.06
C SER A 41 -0.15 28.37 -13.39
N ILE A 42 0.35 29.58 -13.18
CA ILE A 42 1.64 29.81 -12.50
C ILE A 42 1.49 29.62 -11.00
N LEU A 43 0.37 30.03 -10.41
CA LEU A 43 0.07 29.77 -8.99
C LEU A 43 -0.03 28.27 -8.70
N LEU A 44 -0.72 27.50 -9.56
CA LEU A 44 -0.80 26.05 -9.45
C LEU A 44 0.58 25.39 -9.59
N PHE A 45 1.42 25.91 -10.48
CA PHE A 45 2.80 25.45 -10.60
C PHE A 45 3.61 25.71 -9.32
N LEU A 46 3.52 26.92 -8.77
CA LEU A 46 4.21 27.29 -7.53
C LEU A 46 3.75 26.45 -6.34
N ASN A 47 2.44 26.25 -6.19
CA ASN A 47 1.87 25.42 -5.13
C ASN A 47 2.30 23.94 -5.24
N ALA A 48 2.39 23.42 -6.47
CA ALA A 48 2.89 22.07 -6.71
C ALA A 48 4.39 21.94 -6.38
N LEU A 49 5.19 22.96 -6.71
CA LEU A 49 6.61 22.99 -6.35
C LEU A 49 6.80 23.07 -4.83
N GLN A 50 6.08 23.97 -4.17
CA GLN A 50 6.15 24.15 -2.71
C GLN A 50 5.71 22.89 -1.95
N ARG A 51 4.62 22.22 -2.39
CA ARG A 51 4.22 20.92 -1.81
C ARG A 51 5.33 19.89 -1.86
N LYS A 52 6.00 19.73 -3.01
CA LYS A 52 7.11 18.77 -3.16
C LYS A 52 8.32 19.09 -2.27
N ILE A 53 8.56 20.37 -1.97
CA ILE A 53 9.61 20.79 -1.03
C ILE A 53 9.20 20.44 0.41
N VAL A 54 7.95 20.73 0.80
CA VAL A 54 7.40 20.41 2.13
C VAL A 54 7.39 18.91 2.39
N GLU A 55 6.97 18.12 1.40
CA GLU A 55 6.99 16.64 1.42
C GLU A 55 8.42 16.04 1.42
N ARG A 56 9.47 16.86 1.45
CA ARG A 56 10.90 16.45 1.39
C ARG A 56 11.28 15.61 0.16
N LYS A 57 10.45 15.63 -0.89
CA LYS A 57 10.73 15.00 -2.19
C LYS A 57 11.79 15.79 -2.98
N ILE A 58 11.83 17.10 -2.77
CA ILE A 58 12.91 17.98 -3.24
C ILE A 58 13.68 18.46 -2.01
N ARG A 59 14.96 18.08 -1.90
CA ARG A 59 15.80 18.42 -0.74
C ARG A 59 16.78 19.54 -1.10
N LYS A 60 17.12 20.38 -0.11
CA LYS A 60 18.15 21.43 -0.27
C LYS A 60 19.56 20.87 -0.54
N THR A 61 19.78 19.59 -0.26
CA THR A 61 21.05 18.89 -0.46
C THR A 61 21.16 18.23 -1.85
N SER A 62 20.17 18.42 -2.74
CA SER A 62 20.22 17.80 -4.06
C SER A 62 21.25 18.50 -4.97
N PRO A 63 21.89 17.76 -5.90
CA PRO A 63 22.83 18.33 -6.86
C PRO A 63 22.25 19.50 -7.68
N ASN A 64 20.93 19.51 -7.89
CA ASN A 64 20.22 20.52 -8.69
C ASN A 64 19.50 21.59 -7.84
N ALA A 65 19.73 21.65 -6.53
CA ALA A 65 19.01 22.57 -5.63
C ALA A 65 19.12 24.04 -6.07
N ASN A 66 20.29 24.47 -6.54
CA ASN A 66 20.53 25.82 -7.05
C ASN A 66 19.68 26.15 -8.30
N LEU A 67 19.41 25.17 -9.16
CA LEU A 67 18.54 25.34 -10.33
C LEU A 67 17.08 25.49 -9.92
N ILE A 68 16.65 24.73 -8.91
CA ILE A 68 15.28 24.77 -8.39
C ILE A 68 15.01 26.13 -7.72
N GLU A 69 15.98 26.67 -6.96
CA GLU A 69 15.87 28.01 -6.40
C GLU A 69 15.76 29.08 -7.49
N GLY A 70 16.53 28.94 -8.58
CA GLY A 70 16.43 29.81 -9.76
C GLY A 70 15.03 29.77 -10.38
N ILE A 71 14.46 28.58 -10.56
CA ILE A 71 13.09 28.39 -11.05
C ILE A 71 12.07 29.01 -10.10
N GLN A 72 12.24 28.87 -8.79
CA GLN A 72 11.33 29.44 -7.80
C GLN A 72 11.34 30.97 -7.84
N LYS A 73 12.54 31.58 -7.86
CA LYS A 73 12.69 33.04 -7.98
C LYS A 73 12.07 33.55 -9.28
N TRP A 74 12.28 32.84 -10.39
CA TRP A 74 11.66 33.16 -11.66
C TRP A 74 10.14 33.04 -11.62
N ALA A 75 9.58 31.97 -11.04
CA ALA A 75 8.14 31.76 -10.94
C ALA A 75 7.46 32.83 -10.08
N VAL A 76 8.08 33.22 -8.95
CA VAL A 76 7.59 34.30 -8.07
C VAL A 76 7.66 35.65 -8.77
N ASN A 77 8.77 35.95 -9.47
CA ASN A 77 8.92 37.20 -10.22
C ASN A 77 7.90 37.30 -11.36
N THR A 78 7.67 36.19 -12.07
CA THR A 78 6.67 36.10 -13.13
C THR A 78 5.27 36.32 -12.56
N TYR A 79 4.92 35.68 -11.44
CA TYR A 79 3.64 35.87 -10.78
C TYR A 79 3.40 37.32 -10.33
N ASN A 80 4.42 37.98 -9.78
CA ASN A 80 4.32 39.36 -9.27
C ASN A 80 4.25 40.40 -10.41
N LYS A 81 4.84 40.12 -11.57
CA LYS A 81 4.82 41.01 -12.74
C LYS A 81 3.57 40.84 -13.63
N MET A 82 2.64 39.95 -13.27
CA MET A 82 1.53 39.54 -14.15
C MET A 82 0.23 40.33 -13.99
N GLY A 83 -0.34 40.73 -15.14
CA GLY A 83 -1.76 41.04 -15.35
C GLY A 83 -2.58 39.77 -15.64
N LYS A 84 -3.19 39.65 -16.85
CA LYS A 84 -4.06 38.51 -17.21
C LYS A 84 -3.35 37.33 -17.90
N THR A 85 -2.48 37.57 -18.90
CA THR A 85 -1.75 36.53 -19.66
C THR A 85 -0.38 37.03 -20.12
N ILE A 86 0.68 36.21 -20.00
CA ILE A 86 2.04 36.54 -20.46
C ILE A 86 2.65 35.34 -21.19
N ARG A 87 3.46 35.61 -22.23
CA ARG A 87 4.35 34.62 -22.85
C ARG A 87 5.55 34.38 -21.96
N VAL A 88 5.65 33.15 -21.49
CA VAL A 88 6.63 32.77 -20.49
C VAL A 88 7.98 32.50 -21.16
N SER A 89 8.94 33.42 -21.00
CA SER A 89 10.34 33.25 -21.40
C SER A 89 11.21 32.93 -20.17
N ILE A 90 12.11 31.97 -20.34
CA ILE A 90 13.10 31.57 -19.33
C ILE A 90 14.47 31.99 -19.87
N ASP A 91 15.38 32.33 -18.97
CA ASP A 91 16.75 32.65 -19.33
C ASP A 91 17.46 31.48 -20.05
N ASN A 92 18.15 31.78 -21.15
CA ASN A 92 18.81 30.77 -22.01
C ASN A 92 19.84 29.93 -21.24
N LYS A 93 20.56 30.55 -20.30
CA LYS A 93 21.56 29.85 -19.47
C LYS A 93 20.94 28.77 -18.57
N THR A 94 19.70 29.01 -18.12
CA THR A 94 18.95 28.04 -17.30
C THR A 94 18.36 26.95 -18.19
N LEU A 95 17.92 27.28 -19.42
CA LEU A 95 17.41 26.30 -20.38
C LEU A 95 18.45 25.27 -20.82
N GLU A 96 19.70 25.68 -21.05
CA GLU A 96 20.79 24.77 -21.41
C GLU A 96 21.07 23.76 -20.30
N ARG A 97 21.20 24.25 -19.06
CA ARG A 97 21.38 23.39 -17.88
C ARG A 97 20.21 22.43 -17.67
N LEU A 98 18.97 22.90 -17.89
CA LEU A 98 17.78 22.03 -17.81
C LEU A 98 17.80 20.96 -18.90
N ARG A 99 18.25 21.28 -20.12
CA ARG A 99 18.39 20.32 -21.22
C ARG A 99 19.48 19.29 -20.96
N GLU A 100 20.60 19.67 -20.37
CA GLU A 100 21.67 18.76 -19.97
C GLU A 100 21.19 17.75 -18.92
N VAL A 101 20.56 18.25 -17.85
CA VAL A 101 20.03 17.41 -16.75
C VAL A 101 18.87 16.51 -17.21
N THR A 102 18.05 16.98 -18.16
CA THR A 102 16.95 16.18 -18.72
C THR A 102 17.43 15.21 -19.82
N GLY A 103 18.55 15.53 -20.49
CA GLY A 103 19.10 14.78 -21.61
C GLY A 103 19.93 13.56 -21.21
N SER A 104 20.54 13.59 -20.02
CA SER A 104 21.25 12.43 -19.44
C SER A 104 20.30 11.31 -18.99
N GLU A 105 19.03 11.63 -18.77
CA GLU A 105 18.00 10.72 -18.28
C GLU A 105 16.95 10.43 -19.37
N GLN A 106 17.42 10.08 -20.58
CA GLN A 106 16.53 9.55 -21.61
C GLN A 106 16.10 8.13 -21.23
N VAL A 107 14.83 7.97 -20.88
CA VAL A 107 14.18 6.66 -20.81
C VAL A 107 14.45 5.97 -22.15
N ARG A 108 15.20 4.86 -22.11
CA ARG A 108 15.60 4.11 -23.30
C ARG A 108 14.36 3.82 -24.15
N GLU A 109 14.49 4.02 -25.45
CA GLU A 109 13.39 3.84 -26.40
C GLU A 109 12.83 2.41 -26.34
N SER A 110 13.68 1.41 -26.10
CA SER A 110 13.32 0.02 -25.83
C SER A 110 12.37 -0.12 -24.63
N VAL A 111 12.71 0.47 -23.48
CA VAL A 111 11.88 0.46 -22.26
C VAL A 111 10.54 1.17 -22.48
N ARG A 112 10.53 2.27 -23.24
CA ARG A 112 9.29 2.99 -23.58
C ARG A 112 8.31 2.13 -24.38
N LEU A 113 8.82 1.40 -25.38
CA LEU A 113 8.00 0.52 -26.22
C LEU A 113 7.52 -0.71 -25.45
N LEU A 114 8.37 -1.29 -24.59
CA LEU A 114 7.99 -2.41 -23.73
C LEU A 114 6.91 -2.01 -22.72
N LYS A 115 6.99 -0.83 -22.10
CA LYS A 115 5.93 -0.31 -21.22
C LYS A 115 4.60 -0.15 -21.96
N ARG A 116 4.63 0.27 -23.22
CA ARG A 116 3.43 0.38 -24.05
C ARG A 116 2.83 -0.99 -24.39
N TYR A 117 3.66 -2.01 -24.58
CA TYR A 117 3.21 -3.40 -24.74
C TYR A 117 2.55 -3.93 -23.46
N ILE A 118 3.19 -3.77 -22.30
CA ILE A 118 2.66 -4.18 -20.99
C ILE A 118 1.33 -3.50 -20.69
N GLY A 119 1.19 -2.20 -20.97
CA GLY A 119 -0.08 -1.48 -20.75
C GLY A 119 -1.23 -1.87 -21.69
N MET A 120 -0.94 -2.58 -22.77
CA MET A 120 -1.94 -3.18 -23.66
C MET A 120 -2.27 -4.63 -23.27
N HIS A 121 -1.49 -5.23 -22.37
CA HIS A 121 -1.74 -6.55 -21.83
C HIS A 121 -2.99 -6.54 -20.92
N GLY A 122 -3.82 -7.58 -21.00
CA GLY A 122 -5.01 -7.75 -20.15
C GLY A 122 -6.24 -6.91 -20.51
N LYS A 123 -6.24 -6.15 -21.62
CA LYS A 123 -7.40 -5.35 -22.08
C LYS A 123 -7.86 -5.85 -23.46
N GLN A 124 -9.16 -5.69 -23.79
CA GLN A 124 -9.63 -5.87 -25.18
C GLN A 124 -9.00 -4.77 -26.05
N VAL A 125 -7.94 -5.11 -26.79
CA VAL A 125 -7.17 -4.16 -27.60
C VAL A 125 -7.60 -4.25 -29.05
N ASP A 126 -8.05 -3.11 -29.61
CA ASP A 126 -8.28 -2.95 -31.04
C ASP A 126 -7.03 -3.34 -31.86
N SER A 127 -7.22 -4.16 -32.90
CA SER A 127 -6.12 -4.63 -33.79
C SER A 127 -5.27 -3.47 -34.36
N ASP A 128 -5.88 -2.31 -34.57
CA ASP A 128 -5.20 -1.08 -35.01
C ASP A 128 -4.12 -0.61 -34.03
N LYS A 129 -4.35 -0.74 -32.72
CA LYS A 129 -3.40 -0.28 -31.69
C LYS A 129 -2.17 -1.17 -31.65
N ALA A 130 -2.35 -2.49 -31.81
CA ALA A 130 -1.26 -3.45 -31.92
C ALA A 130 -0.40 -3.18 -33.17
N THR A 131 -1.05 -2.95 -34.31
CA THR A 131 -0.37 -2.61 -35.58
C THR A 131 0.44 -1.31 -35.47
N ARG A 132 -0.09 -0.28 -34.79
CA ARG A 132 0.63 0.97 -34.52
C ARG A 132 1.86 0.76 -33.64
N LEU A 133 1.79 -0.11 -32.63
CA LEU A 133 2.96 -0.41 -31.79
C LEU A 133 4.02 -1.18 -32.58
N TYR A 134 3.61 -2.18 -33.37
CA TYR A 134 4.52 -2.93 -34.24
C TYR A 134 5.27 -1.99 -35.19
N ASN A 135 4.55 -1.10 -35.88
CA ASN A 135 5.15 -0.12 -36.78
C ASN A 135 6.11 0.83 -36.04
N ALA A 136 5.80 1.21 -34.79
CA ALA A 136 6.70 2.02 -33.98
C ALA A 136 8.01 1.29 -33.64
N ILE A 137 7.96 -0.02 -33.34
CA ILE A 137 9.14 -0.85 -33.09
C ILE A 137 10.00 -0.98 -34.35
N VAL A 138 9.39 -1.24 -35.50
CA VAL A 138 10.10 -1.33 -36.79
C VAL A 138 10.80 -0.02 -37.14
N GLN A 139 10.12 1.11 -36.95
CA GLN A 139 10.71 2.44 -37.18
C GLN A 139 11.84 2.76 -36.19
N ALA A 140 11.72 2.33 -34.93
CA ALA A 140 12.77 2.50 -33.93
C ALA A 140 14.04 1.70 -34.26
N LYS A 141 13.89 0.46 -34.78
CA LYS A 141 14.99 -0.36 -35.31
C LYS A 141 15.63 0.30 -36.54
N LYS A 142 14.82 0.78 -37.50
CA LYS A 142 15.31 1.44 -38.73
C LYS A 142 16.11 2.71 -38.44
N LYS A 143 15.70 3.49 -37.44
CA LYS A 143 16.38 4.73 -37.01
C LYS A 143 17.61 4.49 -36.11
N LYS A 144 18.04 3.22 -35.92
CA LYS A 144 19.13 2.81 -35.01
C LYS A 144 18.97 3.30 -33.57
N LYS A 145 17.74 3.59 -33.14
CA LYS A 145 17.45 4.00 -31.74
C LYS A 145 17.48 2.81 -30.78
N ILE A 146 17.31 1.61 -31.32
CA ILE A 146 17.43 0.34 -30.62
C ILE A 146 18.50 -0.44 -31.37
N THR A 147 19.66 -0.61 -30.75
CA THR A 147 20.81 -1.33 -31.30
C THR A 147 20.91 -2.72 -30.65
N GLN A 148 21.64 -3.64 -31.29
CA GLN A 148 21.87 -4.99 -30.75
C GLN A 148 22.64 -4.97 -29.41
N ALA A 149 23.31 -3.86 -29.10
CA ALA A 149 24.00 -3.64 -27.83
C ALA A 149 23.05 -3.24 -26.68
N ASP A 150 21.76 -3.02 -26.93
CA ASP A 150 20.78 -2.71 -25.88
C ASP A 150 20.46 -3.98 -25.07
N PRO A 151 20.64 -3.96 -23.74
CA PRO A 151 20.23 -5.05 -22.83
C PRO A 151 18.82 -5.59 -23.06
N TYR A 152 17.89 -4.76 -23.55
CA TYR A 152 16.50 -5.16 -23.78
C TYR A 152 16.18 -5.50 -25.25
N PHE A 153 17.18 -5.56 -26.12
CA PHE A 153 16.98 -5.83 -27.55
C PHE A 153 16.25 -7.17 -27.80
N LYS A 154 16.61 -8.21 -27.04
CA LYS A 154 16.00 -9.55 -27.12
C LYS A 154 14.49 -9.49 -26.86
N TYR A 155 14.05 -8.79 -25.81
CA TYR A 155 12.64 -8.64 -25.48
C TYR A 155 11.86 -7.84 -26.53
N VAL A 156 12.48 -6.79 -27.08
CA VAL A 156 11.85 -6.02 -28.16
C VAL A 156 11.67 -6.87 -29.44
N GLN A 157 12.53 -7.86 -29.68
CA GLN A 157 12.33 -8.84 -30.77
C GLN A 157 11.14 -9.75 -30.50
N GLU A 158 11.09 -10.38 -29.32
CA GLU A 158 10.01 -11.28 -28.91
C GLU A 158 8.62 -10.58 -28.93
N VAL A 159 8.57 -9.33 -28.45
CA VAL A 159 7.35 -8.51 -28.52
C VAL A 159 6.97 -8.19 -29.97
N SER A 160 7.93 -7.93 -30.85
CA SER A 160 7.63 -7.67 -32.26
C SER A 160 7.09 -8.91 -32.98
N GLU A 161 7.50 -10.10 -32.58
CA GLU A 161 6.98 -11.38 -33.09
C GLU A 161 5.57 -11.65 -32.57
N SER A 162 5.33 -11.40 -31.27
CA SER A 162 4.01 -11.55 -30.63
C SER A 162 2.97 -10.57 -31.20
N LEU A 163 3.39 -9.34 -31.53
CA LEU A 163 2.51 -8.38 -32.21
C LEU A 163 2.26 -8.74 -33.67
N LYS A 164 3.20 -9.43 -34.32
CA LYS A 164 3.05 -9.91 -35.70
C LYS A 164 2.06 -11.08 -35.78
N SER A 165 2.12 -12.02 -34.84
CA SER A 165 1.14 -13.12 -34.76
C SER A 165 -0.26 -12.61 -34.46
N TYR A 166 -0.40 -11.62 -33.59
CA TYR A 166 -1.68 -10.97 -33.30
C TYR A 166 -2.26 -10.22 -34.51
N GLY A 167 -1.43 -9.53 -35.29
CA GLY A 167 -1.87 -8.88 -36.53
C GLY A 167 -2.41 -9.85 -37.60
N CYS A 168 -2.03 -11.14 -37.53
CA CYS A 168 -2.51 -12.19 -38.43
C CYS A 168 -3.79 -12.89 -37.95
N HIS A 169 -4.17 -12.77 -36.67
CA HIS A 169 -5.35 -13.42 -36.12
C HIS A 169 -6.41 -12.35 -35.87
N MET A 170 -7.47 -12.35 -36.69
CA MET A 170 -8.63 -11.48 -36.48
C MET A 170 -9.14 -11.68 -35.06
N GLY A 171 -9.17 -10.56 -34.33
CA GLY A 171 -9.14 -10.53 -32.87
C GLY A 171 -10.32 -11.21 -32.19
N THR A 172 -10.01 -12.03 -31.19
CA THR A 172 -10.88 -12.37 -30.06
C THR A 172 -10.10 -12.90 -28.85
N GLU A 173 -8.82 -13.28 -28.98
CA GLU A 173 -8.04 -13.79 -27.85
C GLU A 173 -7.05 -12.75 -27.29
N PRO A 174 -6.93 -12.62 -25.96
CA PRO A 174 -5.95 -11.74 -25.34
C PRO A 174 -4.53 -12.18 -25.68
N LEU A 175 -3.63 -11.20 -25.88
CA LEU A 175 -2.20 -11.43 -26.13
C LEU A 175 -1.59 -12.30 -25.01
N LYS A 176 -1.28 -13.57 -25.30
CA LYS A 176 -0.62 -14.49 -24.35
C LYS A 176 0.87 -14.17 -24.23
N ILE A 177 1.41 -14.24 -23.00
CA ILE A 177 2.83 -14.01 -22.73
C ILE A 177 3.65 -15.26 -23.11
N SER A 178 4.78 -15.09 -23.79
CA SER A 178 5.81 -16.13 -23.83
C SER A 178 6.53 -16.17 -22.48
N ALA A 179 6.52 -17.32 -21.81
CA ALA A 179 7.10 -17.51 -20.47
C ALA A 179 8.56 -16.99 -20.33
N THR A 180 9.30 -16.95 -21.43
CA THR A 180 10.66 -16.40 -21.55
C THR A 180 10.75 -14.90 -21.34
N ALA A 181 9.74 -14.11 -21.74
CA ALA A 181 9.72 -12.67 -21.53
C ALA A 181 9.52 -12.32 -20.05
N LEU A 182 8.76 -13.15 -19.32
CA LEU A 182 8.49 -13.03 -17.88
C LEU A 182 9.75 -13.32 -17.05
N GLN A 183 10.42 -14.46 -17.30
CA GLN A 183 11.67 -14.83 -16.60
C GLN A 183 12.79 -13.82 -16.85
N GLY A 184 12.88 -13.29 -18.07
CA GLY A 184 13.89 -12.29 -18.42
C GLY A 184 13.65 -10.91 -17.81
N LEU A 185 12.38 -10.51 -17.63
CA LEU A 185 12.01 -9.28 -16.92
C LEU A 185 12.26 -9.40 -15.40
N GLN A 186 12.06 -10.58 -14.81
CA GLN A 186 12.40 -10.87 -13.40
C GLN A 186 13.89 -10.74 -13.10
N GLY A 187 14.76 -11.28 -13.97
CA GLY A 187 16.21 -11.20 -13.80
C GLY A 187 16.81 -9.80 -13.90
N VAL A 188 16.17 -8.88 -14.64
CA VAL A 188 16.64 -7.48 -14.77
C VAL A 188 16.17 -6.58 -13.63
N LEU A 189 15.09 -6.97 -12.93
CA LEU A 189 14.53 -6.23 -11.79
C LEU A 189 15.10 -6.65 -10.42
N GLY A 190 16.08 -7.56 -10.38
CA GLY A 190 16.70 -8.01 -9.13
C GLY A 190 15.77 -8.85 -8.25
N LEU A 191 14.75 -9.47 -8.84
CA LEU A 191 13.85 -10.41 -8.17
C LEU A 191 14.31 -11.84 -8.49
N GLU A 192 15.41 -12.27 -7.86
CA GLU A 192 15.78 -13.69 -7.80
C GLU A 192 15.09 -14.31 -6.58
N GLY A 193 14.16 -15.26 -6.78
CA GLY A 193 13.59 -16.01 -5.66
C GLY A 193 12.20 -16.62 -5.80
N LEU A 194 11.60 -16.76 -6.99
CA LEU A 194 10.37 -17.52 -7.15
C LEU A 194 10.54 -18.58 -8.23
N GLU A 195 10.86 -19.80 -7.79
CA GLU A 195 10.64 -21.00 -8.60
C GLU A 195 9.14 -21.21 -8.83
N PRO A 196 8.73 -21.82 -9.97
CA PRO A 196 7.32 -22.04 -10.27
C PRO A 196 6.79 -23.21 -9.42
N GLY A 197 6.37 -22.89 -8.21
CA GLY A 197 5.50 -23.71 -7.39
C GLY A 197 4.09 -23.75 -7.97
N THR A 198 3.61 -24.96 -8.17
CA THR A 198 2.32 -25.31 -8.76
C THR A 198 1.16 -24.90 -7.84
N SER A 199 0.02 -24.60 -8.47
CA SER A 199 -1.35 -24.47 -7.93
C SER A 199 -1.69 -23.34 -6.95
N ALA A 200 -2.62 -22.49 -7.44
CA ALA A 200 -3.69 -21.78 -6.74
C ALA A 200 -3.28 -20.80 -5.61
N GLY A 201 -3.39 -19.51 -5.89
CA GLY A 201 -3.30 -18.45 -4.89
C GLY A 201 -3.13 -17.09 -5.55
N GLU A 202 -4.10 -16.20 -5.32
CA GLU A 202 -4.33 -14.92 -5.97
C GLU A 202 -3.15 -13.93 -5.91
N ASP A 203 -2.85 -13.32 -7.06
CA ASP A 203 -1.90 -12.21 -7.19
C ASP A 203 -2.40 -10.96 -6.45
N LEU A 204 -1.63 -10.52 -5.46
CA LEU A 204 -1.74 -9.22 -4.78
C LEU A 204 -1.26 -8.08 -5.71
N HIS A 205 -2.11 -7.72 -6.67
CA HIS A 205 -2.31 -6.32 -6.99
C HIS A 205 -3.59 -5.91 -6.27
N GLN A 206 -3.61 -4.77 -5.56
CA GLN A 206 -4.88 -4.10 -5.24
C GLN A 206 -5.51 -3.62 -6.56
N ASP A 207 -5.95 -4.56 -7.38
CA ASP A 207 -6.89 -4.33 -8.45
C ASP A 207 -8.16 -3.86 -7.75
N THR A 208 -8.58 -2.64 -8.05
CA THR A 208 -9.91 -2.20 -7.70
C THR A 208 -10.89 -3.16 -8.38
N ARG A 209 -11.37 -4.17 -7.65
CA ARG A 209 -12.39 -5.11 -8.12
C ARG A 209 -13.69 -4.34 -8.24
N ILE A 210 -13.95 -3.82 -9.43
CA ILE A 210 -15.23 -3.20 -9.78
C ILE A 210 -16.18 -4.34 -10.14
N ILE A 211 -17.09 -4.66 -9.22
CA ILE A 211 -18.09 -5.72 -9.38
C ILE A 211 -19.47 -5.07 -9.53
N SER A 212 -20.32 -5.58 -10.41
CA SER A 212 -21.68 -5.07 -10.56
C SER A 212 -22.53 -5.46 -9.34
N SER A 213 -23.55 -4.68 -9.00
CA SER A 213 -24.43 -5.00 -7.87
C SER A 213 -25.16 -6.34 -8.05
N VAL A 214 -25.37 -6.78 -9.30
CA VAL A 214 -26.01 -8.07 -9.60
C VAL A 214 -25.02 -9.21 -9.36
N ASP A 215 -23.77 -9.04 -9.81
CA ASP A 215 -22.72 -10.04 -9.59
C ASP A 215 -22.39 -10.16 -8.09
N LEU A 216 -22.44 -9.05 -7.34
CA LEU A 216 -22.27 -9.04 -5.89
C LEU A 216 -23.30 -9.92 -5.15
N MET A 217 -24.55 -9.97 -5.62
CA MET A 217 -25.60 -10.79 -5.02
C MET A 217 -25.38 -12.30 -5.24
N GLY A 218 -24.56 -12.66 -6.24
CA GLY A 218 -24.18 -14.04 -6.51
C GLY A 218 -22.88 -14.47 -5.83
N LEU A 219 -22.22 -13.58 -5.07
CA LEU A 219 -21.03 -13.91 -4.30
C LEU A 219 -21.42 -14.51 -2.95
N GLU A 220 -20.85 -15.67 -2.64
CA GLU A 220 -20.90 -16.25 -1.31
C GLU A 220 -19.66 -15.77 -0.54
N PHE A 221 -19.88 -15.08 0.58
CA PHE A 221 -18.81 -14.65 1.48
C PHE A 221 -18.63 -15.69 2.57
N GLU A 222 -17.40 -16.18 2.75
CA GLU A 222 -17.08 -17.07 3.86
C GLU A 222 -17.13 -16.28 5.19
N THR A 223 -17.96 -16.76 6.12
CA THR A 223 -18.02 -16.26 7.49
C THR A 223 -17.27 -17.19 8.44
N LEU A 224 -16.88 -16.69 9.61
CA LEU A 224 -16.15 -17.49 10.60
C LEU A 224 -17.04 -18.54 11.30
N GLY A 225 -18.37 -18.35 11.28
CA GLY A 225 -19.31 -19.28 11.90
C GLY A 225 -19.36 -19.13 13.42
N PHE A 226 -19.48 -17.91 13.92
CA PHE A 226 -19.63 -17.69 15.37
C PHE A 226 -20.87 -18.39 15.92
N THR A 227 -20.80 -18.84 17.18
CA THR A 227 -21.81 -19.67 17.84
C THR A 227 -22.07 -19.23 19.27
N GLY A 228 -23.28 -19.55 19.76
CA GLY A 228 -23.71 -19.26 21.13
C GLY A 228 -23.65 -17.76 21.44
N LYS A 229 -23.21 -17.42 22.66
CA LYS A 229 -23.20 -16.03 23.13
C LYS A 229 -22.39 -15.06 22.26
N TRP A 230 -21.39 -15.54 21.52
CA TRP A 230 -20.58 -14.67 20.67
C TRP A 230 -21.30 -14.31 19.36
N LEU A 231 -22.14 -15.21 18.84
CA LEU A 231 -23.02 -14.92 17.72
C LEU A 231 -24.06 -13.89 18.12
N ASP A 232 -24.69 -14.05 19.28
CA ASP A 232 -25.70 -13.12 19.79
C ASP A 232 -25.11 -11.74 20.13
N PHE A 233 -23.85 -11.70 20.58
CA PHE A 233 -23.18 -10.46 20.95
C PHE A 233 -22.56 -9.72 19.76
N ILE A 234 -21.74 -10.38 18.95
CA ILE A 234 -20.96 -9.74 17.87
C ILE A 234 -21.62 -9.93 16.50
N GLY A 235 -22.35 -11.02 16.30
CA GLY A 235 -22.76 -11.51 14.98
C GLY A 235 -21.75 -12.51 14.41
N ASP A 236 -21.85 -12.76 13.10
CA ASP A 236 -20.95 -13.67 12.38
C ASP A 236 -20.02 -12.90 11.44
N PRO A 237 -18.80 -12.54 11.88
CA PRO A 237 -17.86 -11.75 11.09
C PRO A 237 -17.17 -12.58 9.99
N THR A 238 -16.75 -11.91 8.92
CA THR A 238 -15.84 -12.48 7.93
C THR A 238 -14.38 -12.46 8.42
N PRO A 239 -13.50 -13.34 7.94
CA PRO A 239 -12.07 -13.28 8.24
C PRO A 239 -11.47 -11.89 7.95
N GLY A 240 -10.53 -11.45 8.79
CA GLY A 240 -9.87 -10.14 8.66
C GLY A 240 -10.63 -8.98 9.31
N PHE A 241 -11.65 -9.25 10.13
CA PHE A 241 -12.37 -8.22 10.87
C PHE A 241 -11.50 -7.58 11.97
N SER A 242 -11.81 -6.33 12.33
CA SER A 242 -11.17 -5.64 13.44
C SER A 242 -12.14 -5.26 14.55
N VAL A 243 -11.69 -5.40 15.81
CA VAL A 243 -12.47 -5.13 17.02
C VAL A 243 -11.71 -4.14 17.91
N LEU A 244 -12.42 -3.15 18.45
CA LEU A 244 -11.91 -2.28 19.52
C LEU A 244 -12.68 -2.52 20.82
N ILE A 245 -11.99 -2.96 21.88
CA ILE A 245 -12.53 -3.11 23.22
C ILE A 245 -12.05 -1.94 24.09
N TYR A 246 -12.96 -1.15 24.64
CA TYR A 246 -12.62 -0.05 25.55
C TYR A 246 -13.59 0.08 26.73
N GLY A 247 -13.18 0.82 27.76
CA GLY A 247 -13.88 0.88 29.06
C GLY A 247 -12.94 1.28 30.20
N ALA A 248 -13.49 1.64 31.35
CA ALA A 248 -12.68 2.12 32.47
C ALA A 248 -11.79 1.00 33.05
N PRO A 249 -10.65 1.32 33.69
CA PRO A 249 -9.83 0.33 34.38
C PRO A 249 -10.66 -0.51 35.36
N LYS A 250 -10.36 -1.82 35.47
CA LYS A 250 -11.04 -2.79 36.36
C LYS A 250 -12.51 -3.11 36.03
N PHE A 251 -13.04 -2.70 34.88
CA PHE A 251 -14.43 -3.02 34.50
C PHE A 251 -14.61 -4.38 33.83
N GLY A 252 -13.51 -5.12 33.57
CA GLY A 252 -13.58 -6.48 33.01
C GLY A 252 -13.09 -6.60 31.56
N LYS A 253 -12.56 -5.53 30.94
CA LYS A 253 -12.04 -5.57 29.56
C LYS A 253 -11.10 -6.73 29.27
N SER A 254 -10.04 -6.89 30.08
CA SER A 254 -9.07 -7.96 29.87
C SER A 254 -9.66 -9.35 30.17
N TYR A 255 -10.68 -9.44 31.03
CA TYR A 255 -11.42 -10.70 31.23
C TYR A 255 -12.21 -11.07 29.99
N LEU A 256 -12.96 -10.12 29.44
CA LEU A 256 -13.68 -10.28 28.17
C LEU A 256 -12.72 -10.62 27.02
N ALA A 257 -11.58 -9.93 26.91
CA ALA A 257 -10.61 -10.16 25.86
C ALA A 257 -9.97 -11.55 25.95
N VAL A 258 -9.61 -12.01 27.15
CA VAL A 258 -9.06 -13.35 27.38
C VAL A 258 -10.10 -14.43 27.07
N GLU A 259 -11.33 -14.22 27.49
CA GLU A 259 -12.43 -15.15 27.22
C GLU A 259 -12.73 -15.26 25.72
N PHE A 260 -12.75 -14.12 25.02
CA PHE A 260 -12.92 -14.07 23.58
C PHE A 260 -11.77 -14.74 22.83
N ALA A 261 -10.52 -14.48 23.25
CA ALA A 261 -9.35 -15.14 22.70
C ALA A 261 -9.41 -16.67 22.89
N GLY A 262 -9.91 -17.12 24.03
CA GLY A 262 -10.19 -18.53 24.31
C GLY A 262 -11.17 -19.18 23.35
N TYR A 263 -12.31 -18.51 23.14
CA TYR A 263 -13.34 -18.97 22.22
C TYR A 263 -12.81 -19.11 20.78
N LEU A 264 -12.07 -18.10 20.31
CA LEU A 264 -11.43 -18.12 18.99
C LEU A 264 -10.39 -19.24 18.87
N ALA A 265 -9.57 -19.43 19.91
CA ALA A 265 -8.54 -20.46 19.92
C ALA A 265 -9.12 -21.88 19.88
N ALA A 266 -10.26 -22.09 20.53
CA ALA A 266 -10.91 -23.39 20.62
C ALA A 266 -11.68 -23.77 19.33
N ASN A 267 -12.24 -22.80 18.62
CA ASN A 267 -13.19 -23.06 17.52
C ASN A 267 -12.71 -22.62 16.14
N HIS A 268 -11.84 -21.61 16.04
CA HIS A 268 -11.65 -20.86 14.81
C HIS A 268 -10.20 -20.80 14.31
N GLY A 269 -9.19 -20.88 15.18
CA GLY A 269 -7.80 -20.88 14.71
C GLY A 269 -6.74 -20.58 15.77
N ARG A 270 -5.57 -20.13 15.33
CA ARG A 270 -4.44 -19.73 16.19
C ARG A 270 -4.57 -18.28 16.63
N VAL A 271 -4.44 -18.07 17.94
CA VAL A 271 -4.62 -16.77 18.58
C VAL A 271 -3.31 -16.35 19.24
N LEU A 272 -2.86 -15.13 18.93
CA LEU A 272 -1.76 -14.46 19.62
C LEU A 272 -2.30 -13.39 20.56
N TYR A 273 -2.11 -13.56 21.87
CA TYR A 273 -2.45 -12.55 22.88
C TYR A 273 -1.19 -11.80 23.35
N LEU A 274 -1.04 -10.57 22.90
CA LEU A 274 0.06 -9.67 23.28
C LEU A 274 -0.35 -8.82 24.49
N THR A 275 0.21 -9.15 25.65
CA THR A 275 0.04 -8.37 26.89
C THR A 275 1.30 -7.60 27.26
N LYS A 276 1.20 -6.28 27.23
CA LYS A 276 2.28 -5.39 27.68
C LYS A 276 2.01 -4.78 29.06
N GLU A 277 0.75 -4.65 29.46
CA GLU A 277 0.39 -4.10 30.78
C GLU A 277 0.68 -5.08 31.92
N GLU A 278 0.32 -6.35 31.73
CA GLU A 278 0.40 -7.35 32.80
C GLU A 278 1.61 -8.27 32.65
N GLY A 279 2.18 -8.34 31.43
CA GLY A 279 3.28 -9.23 31.07
C GLY A 279 2.90 -10.71 31.14
N ILE A 280 3.87 -11.60 30.94
CA ILE A 280 3.72 -13.03 31.27
C ILE A 280 3.86 -13.14 32.79
N GLY A 281 2.74 -13.06 33.52
CA GLY A 281 2.70 -13.08 34.97
C GLY A 281 1.47 -13.79 35.52
N HIS A 282 1.38 -13.89 36.85
CA HIS A 282 0.27 -14.57 37.53
C HIS A 282 -1.11 -14.01 37.15
N THR A 283 -1.21 -12.70 36.89
CA THR A 283 -2.49 -12.06 36.54
C THR A 283 -3.14 -12.60 35.27
N ILE A 284 -2.36 -12.80 34.19
CA ILE A 284 -2.91 -13.36 32.94
C ILE A 284 -3.20 -14.86 33.09
N GLN A 285 -2.35 -15.57 33.86
CA GLN A 285 -2.55 -16.98 34.16
C GLN A 285 -3.84 -17.22 34.93
N ASP A 286 -4.12 -16.40 35.95
CA ASP A 286 -5.32 -16.50 36.77
C ASP A 286 -6.56 -16.22 35.94
N LYS A 287 -6.55 -15.20 35.05
CA LYS A 287 -7.66 -14.95 34.12
C LYS A 287 -7.94 -16.12 33.18
N VAL A 288 -6.90 -16.69 32.58
CA VAL A 288 -7.02 -17.85 31.68
C VAL A 288 -7.59 -19.05 32.43
N ARG A 289 -7.17 -19.25 33.69
CA ARG A 289 -7.66 -20.33 34.55
C ARG A 289 -9.10 -20.09 35.00
N GLU A 290 -9.41 -18.90 35.50
CA GLU A 290 -10.75 -18.50 35.97
C GLU A 290 -11.79 -18.60 34.85
N LYS A 291 -11.41 -18.25 33.62
CA LYS A 291 -12.28 -18.39 32.44
C LYS A 291 -12.25 -19.78 31.80
N GLY A 292 -11.37 -20.68 32.25
CA GLY A 292 -11.28 -22.04 31.69
C GLY A 292 -10.88 -22.09 30.21
N VAL A 293 -10.14 -21.09 29.73
CA VAL A 293 -9.84 -20.90 28.29
C VAL A 293 -8.44 -21.34 27.86
N ALA A 294 -7.76 -22.13 28.69
CA ALA A 294 -6.44 -22.65 28.35
C ALA A 294 -6.54 -23.57 27.11
N HIS A 295 -5.87 -23.19 26.02
CA HIS A 295 -5.90 -23.94 24.77
C HIS A 295 -4.53 -23.92 24.07
N PRO A 296 -4.07 -25.01 23.41
CA PRO A 296 -2.80 -25.04 22.68
C PRO A 296 -2.67 -23.98 21.58
N ASN A 297 -3.79 -23.55 21.00
CA ASN A 297 -3.81 -22.50 19.98
C ASN A 297 -3.85 -21.08 20.55
N LEU A 298 -3.95 -20.91 21.88
CA LEU A 298 -3.89 -19.62 22.55
C LEU A 298 -2.46 -19.34 23.02
N LEU A 299 -1.72 -18.58 22.22
CA LEU A 299 -0.33 -18.23 22.45
C LEU A 299 -0.24 -16.84 23.09
N ILE A 300 0.42 -16.75 24.24
CA ILE A 300 0.57 -15.49 24.99
C ILE A 300 2.00 -14.97 24.82
N ALA A 301 2.14 -13.72 24.41
CA ALA A 301 3.41 -13.04 24.28
C ALA A 301 3.42 -11.75 25.11
N SER A 302 4.57 -11.40 25.67
CA SER A 302 4.77 -10.12 26.36
C SER A 302 5.92 -9.34 25.76
N GLY A 303 5.76 -8.01 25.68
CA GLY A 303 6.80 -7.09 25.24
C GLY A 303 6.53 -6.51 23.86
N TYR A 304 7.10 -7.13 22.83
CA TYR A 304 7.09 -6.64 21.46
C TYR A 304 6.23 -7.51 20.54
N ILE A 305 5.68 -6.89 19.50
CA ILE A 305 4.96 -7.59 18.44
C ILE A 305 5.99 -8.43 17.65
N PRO A 306 5.76 -9.74 17.44
CA PRO A 306 6.62 -10.56 16.60
C PRO A 306 6.74 -9.96 15.20
N GLY A 307 7.93 -10.08 14.58
CA GLY A 307 8.15 -9.56 13.22
C GLY A 307 7.40 -10.33 12.13
N ASP A 308 6.99 -11.57 12.42
CA ASP A 308 6.16 -12.39 11.54
C ASP A 308 4.85 -12.75 12.26
N LEU A 309 3.74 -12.38 11.63
CA LEU A 309 2.37 -12.58 12.13
C LEU A 309 1.57 -13.57 11.26
N SER A 310 2.17 -14.08 10.18
CA SER A 310 1.51 -14.96 9.21
C SER A 310 1.03 -16.29 9.78
N GLY A 311 1.58 -16.73 10.92
CA GLY A 311 1.21 -17.98 11.58
C GLY A 311 -0.01 -17.90 12.51
N TYR A 312 -0.68 -16.75 12.59
CA TYR A 312 -1.81 -16.49 13.50
C TYR A 312 -3.02 -15.97 12.73
N ASP A 313 -4.20 -16.46 13.09
CA ASP A 313 -5.48 -16.05 12.48
C ASP A 313 -6.08 -14.86 13.25
N PHE A 314 -5.79 -14.77 14.55
CA PHE A 314 -6.32 -13.73 15.44
C PHE A 314 -5.21 -13.13 16.32
N ILE A 315 -5.20 -11.81 16.45
CA ILE A 315 -4.18 -11.09 17.23
C ILE A 315 -4.85 -10.11 18.19
N PHE A 316 -4.57 -10.27 19.49
CA PHE A 316 -5.05 -9.42 20.57
C PHE A 316 -3.93 -8.51 21.08
N LEU A 317 -4.20 -7.19 21.17
CA LEU A 317 -3.24 -6.18 21.61
C LEU A 317 -3.71 -5.49 22.91
N ASP A 318 -3.21 -5.96 24.06
CA ASP A 318 -3.56 -5.46 25.42
C ASP A 318 -2.39 -4.69 26.08
N SER A 319 -2.34 -3.35 26.06
CA SER A 319 -3.23 -2.39 25.39
C SER A 319 -2.49 -1.63 24.28
N ILE A 320 -3.21 -1.18 23.25
CA ILE A 320 -2.64 -0.40 22.14
C ILE A 320 -1.97 0.90 22.62
N THR A 321 -2.50 1.51 23.69
CA THR A 321 -1.96 2.73 24.30
C THR A 321 -0.54 2.50 24.86
N LYS A 322 -0.28 1.32 25.43
CA LYS A 322 1.04 0.96 26.00
C LYS A 322 2.02 0.46 24.95
N LEU A 323 1.48 -0.14 23.89
CA LEU A 323 2.27 -0.50 22.71
C LEU A 323 2.72 0.74 21.92
N LYS A 324 2.12 1.92 22.18
CA LYS A 324 2.39 3.19 21.48
C LYS A 324 2.13 3.09 19.98
N LEU A 325 1.12 2.30 19.60
CA LEU A 325 0.71 2.14 18.21
C LEU A 325 -0.18 3.32 17.81
N SER A 326 0.13 3.93 16.67
CA SER A 326 -0.74 4.92 16.05
C SER A 326 -1.82 4.26 15.18
N PRO A 327 -2.92 4.96 14.83
CA PRO A 327 -3.91 4.45 13.88
C PRO A 327 -3.28 4.01 12.55
N ASP A 328 -2.33 4.81 12.03
CA ASP A 328 -1.59 4.48 10.81
C ASP A 328 -0.80 3.17 10.91
N ASP A 329 -0.24 2.87 12.09
CA ASP A 329 0.48 1.61 12.32
C ASP A 329 -0.50 0.42 12.31
N LEU A 330 -1.68 0.57 12.93
CA LEU A 330 -2.69 -0.48 12.93
C LEU A 330 -3.24 -0.74 11.51
N LEU A 331 -3.44 0.33 10.74
CA LEU A 331 -3.87 0.22 9.35
C LEU A 331 -2.84 -0.54 8.52
N ARG A 332 -1.55 -0.18 8.63
CA ARG A 332 -0.47 -0.91 7.97
C ARG A 332 -0.42 -2.37 8.38
N MET A 333 -0.58 -2.68 9.67
CA MET A 333 -0.60 -4.07 10.14
C MET A 333 -1.75 -4.87 9.52
N LYS A 334 -2.93 -4.26 9.35
CA LYS A 334 -4.09 -4.88 8.68
C LYS A 334 -3.84 -5.07 7.18
N GLU A 335 -3.20 -4.09 6.52
CA GLU A 335 -2.83 -4.17 5.10
C GLU A 335 -1.74 -5.21 4.82
N GLU A 336 -0.76 -5.35 5.71
CA GLU A 336 0.34 -6.31 5.59
C GLU A 336 -0.08 -7.76 5.88
N ASN A 337 -1.17 -7.95 6.62
CA ASN A 337 -1.66 -9.27 7.03
C ASN A 337 -3.14 -9.45 6.61
N PRO A 338 -3.44 -9.54 5.29
CA PRO A 338 -4.80 -9.71 4.81
C PRO A 338 -5.39 -11.04 5.31
N GLY A 339 -6.58 -10.98 5.90
CA GLY A 339 -7.28 -12.15 6.47
C GLY A 339 -7.04 -12.37 7.97
N VAL A 340 -6.00 -11.75 8.56
CA VAL A 340 -5.76 -11.81 10.00
C VAL A 340 -6.71 -10.85 10.73
N SER A 341 -7.38 -11.34 11.76
CA SER A 341 -8.34 -10.55 12.53
C SER A 341 -7.66 -9.91 13.73
N PHE A 342 -7.90 -8.62 13.94
CA PHE A 342 -7.22 -7.85 14.98
C PHE A 342 -8.18 -7.38 16.08
N VAL A 343 -7.81 -7.60 17.34
CA VAL A 343 -8.56 -7.16 18.52
C VAL A 343 -7.69 -6.20 19.34
N TYR A 344 -8.13 -4.95 19.43
CA TYR A 344 -7.43 -3.88 20.11
C TYR A 344 -8.07 -3.59 21.46
N ILE A 345 -7.28 -3.57 22.54
CA ILE A 345 -7.75 -3.18 23.87
C ILE A 345 -7.22 -1.78 24.19
N SER A 346 -8.11 -0.88 24.60
CA SER A 346 -7.77 0.50 24.94
C SER A 346 -8.43 0.96 26.25
N GLN A 347 -7.83 1.98 26.88
CA GLN A 347 -8.39 2.63 28.06
C GLN A 347 -9.19 3.88 27.66
N VAL A 348 -10.18 4.23 28.49
CA VAL A 348 -10.97 5.46 28.35
C VAL A 348 -10.17 6.66 28.88
N THR A 349 -10.23 7.78 28.17
CA THR A 349 -9.80 9.12 28.62
C THR A 349 -10.72 9.69 29.68
N GLN A 350 -10.26 10.75 30.34
CA GLN A 350 -11.01 11.47 31.38
C GLN A 350 -12.39 11.99 30.91
N ASP A 351 -12.64 12.10 29.61
CA ASP A 351 -13.93 12.55 29.04
C ASP A 351 -14.93 11.40 28.76
N GLY A 352 -14.68 10.17 29.23
CA GLY A 352 -15.59 9.04 29.01
C GLY A 352 -15.49 8.42 27.61
N ARG A 353 -14.50 8.81 26.79
CA ARG A 353 -14.22 8.27 25.45
C ARG A 353 -12.90 7.50 25.39
N ALA A 354 -12.68 6.56 24.49
CA ALA A 354 -11.37 5.90 24.35
C ALA A 354 -10.21 6.92 24.13
N ARG A 355 -8.99 6.63 24.62
CA ARG A 355 -7.82 7.52 24.42
C ARG A 355 -7.32 7.43 22.98
N GLY A 356 -7.41 8.52 22.22
CA GLY A 356 -7.24 8.51 20.75
C GLY A 356 -8.52 8.11 19.98
N SER A 357 -9.66 8.05 20.67
CA SER A 357 -10.95 7.42 20.31
C SER A 357 -11.43 7.54 18.88
N LYS A 358 -11.57 8.74 18.33
CA LYS A 358 -12.35 8.90 17.09
C LYS A 358 -11.72 8.21 15.90
N GLU A 359 -10.40 8.26 15.76
CA GLU A 359 -9.70 7.67 14.61
C GLU A 359 -9.81 6.13 14.67
N PHE A 360 -9.52 5.53 15.83
CA PHE A 360 -9.66 4.07 15.99
C PHE A 360 -11.10 3.57 15.88
N GLU A 361 -12.09 4.31 16.39
CA GLU A 361 -13.51 3.94 16.31
C GLU A 361 -14.04 3.96 14.86
N HIS A 362 -13.51 4.83 14.00
CA HIS A 362 -13.91 4.87 12.59
C HIS A 362 -13.29 3.75 11.74
N ASP A 363 -12.14 3.22 12.16
CA ASP A 363 -11.34 2.26 11.38
C ASP A 363 -11.56 0.79 11.78
N VAL A 364 -12.44 0.51 12.75
CA VAL A 364 -12.79 -0.85 13.18
C VAL A 364 -14.18 -1.30 12.73
N ASP A 365 -14.34 -2.61 12.57
CA ASP A 365 -15.60 -3.22 12.16
C ASP A 365 -16.56 -3.40 13.35
N VAL A 366 -16.01 -3.65 14.54
CA VAL A 366 -16.76 -3.86 15.78
C VAL A 366 -16.17 -3.04 16.92
N ILE A 367 -17.04 -2.38 17.67
CA ILE A 367 -16.69 -1.60 18.86
C ILE A 367 -17.37 -2.25 20.05
N ILE A 368 -16.60 -2.64 21.07
CA ILE A 368 -17.12 -3.17 22.32
C ILE A 368 -16.78 -2.20 23.45
N HIS A 369 -17.82 -1.61 24.02
CA HIS A 369 -17.73 -0.71 25.15
C HIS A 369 -18.10 -1.46 26.44
N VAL A 370 -17.29 -1.31 27.47
CA VAL A 370 -17.56 -1.81 28.82
C VAL A 370 -17.88 -0.61 29.72
N PRO A 371 -19.14 -0.13 29.74
CA PRO A 371 -19.55 1.09 30.45
C PRO A 371 -19.56 0.94 31.97
N GLU A 372 -19.79 -0.26 32.47
CA GLU A 372 -19.84 -0.58 33.88
C GLU A 372 -19.20 -1.94 34.16
N LYS A 373 -18.96 -2.24 35.44
CA LYS A 373 -18.19 -3.43 35.82
C LYS A 373 -18.98 -4.69 35.47
N GLY A 374 -18.44 -5.48 34.56
CA GLY A 374 -19.02 -6.77 34.20
C GLY A 374 -20.07 -6.73 33.11
N TYR A 375 -20.29 -5.58 32.47
CA TYR A 375 -21.29 -5.42 31.42
C TYR A 375 -20.63 -4.87 30.15
N ALA A 376 -20.87 -5.52 29.01
CA ALA A 376 -20.33 -5.11 27.72
C ALA A 376 -21.45 -4.85 26.73
N ILE A 377 -21.30 -3.77 25.98
CA ILE A 377 -22.19 -3.34 24.90
C ILE A 377 -21.38 -3.31 23.61
N GLN A 378 -21.84 -4.00 22.59
CA GLN A 378 -21.28 -4.02 21.26
C GLN A 378 -22.02 -3.02 20.37
N ASN A 379 -21.28 -2.35 19.50
CA ASN A 379 -21.78 -1.56 18.38
C ASN A 379 -20.89 -1.91 17.18
N GLY A 380 -21.45 -2.46 16.10
CA GLY A 380 -20.61 -2.88 14.98
C GLY A 380 -21.40 -3.13 13.71
N ARG A 381 -20.67 -3.51 12.66
CA ARG A 381 -21.24 -3.77 11.33
C ARG A 381 -22.04 -5.07 11.25
N PHE A 382 -21.72 -6.04 12.11
CA PHE A 382 -22.27 -7.40 12.05
C PHE A 382 -23.47 -7.63 12.97
N ASN A 383 -23.68 -6.78 13.98
CA ASN A 383 -24.85 -6.81 14.86
C ASN A 383 -25.17 -5.41 15.38
N GLN A 384 -26.46 -5.07 15.48
CA GLN A 384 -26.95 -3.73 15.84
C GLN A 384 -27.23 -3.61 17.34
N GLY A 385 -26.18 -3.67 18.17
CA GLY A 385 -26.30 -3.37 19.60
C GLY A 385 -26.41 -4.61 20.50
N GLY A 386 -25.43 -5.51 20.41
CA GLY A 386 -25.38 -6.67 21.31
C GLY A 386 -25.00 -6.27 22.74
N GLU A 387 -25.56 -6.95 23.73
CA GLU A 387 -25.24 -6.73 25.15
C GLU A 387 -24.88 -8.07 25.79
N MET A 388 -23.88 -8.09 26.67
CA MET A 388 -23.51 -9.30 27.40
C MET A 388 -22.96 -9.01 28.80
N GLU A 389 -23.21 -9.93 29.72
CA GLU A 389 -22.53 -9.96 31.01
C GLU A 389 -21.19 -10.71 30.91
N ILE A 390 -20.13 -10.08 31.42
CA ILE A 390 -18.76 -10.59 31.39
C ILE A 390 -18.53 -11.61 32.52
N PHE A 391 -19.25 -11.53 33.63
CA PHE A 391 -19.02 -12.37 34.82
C PHE A 391 -20.14 -13.39 35.09
N GLU A 392 -21.06 -13.61 34.15
CA GLU A 392 -22.03 -14.70 34.30
C GLU A 392 -21.33 -16.07 34.29
N PRO A 393 -21.81 -17.01 35.15
CA PRO A 393 -21.20 -18.31 35.37
C PRO A 393 -21.34 -19.30 34.20
#